data_AF-A0A2K0A9Y9-F1
#
_entry.id   AF-A0A2K0A9Y9-F1
#
_cell.length_a   1.000
_cell.length_b   1.000
_cell.length_c   1.000
_cell.angle_alpha   90.00
_cell.angle_beta   90.00
_cell.angle_gamma   90.00
#
_symmetry.space_group_name_H-M   'P 1'
#
loop_
_entity.id
_entity.type
_entity.pdbx_description
1 polymer ?
#
loop_
_entity_poly.entity_id
_entity_poly.type
_entity_poly.pdbx_seq_one_letter_code
_entity_poly.pdbx_strand_id
1 'polypeptide(L)' 'MLEFDTNEFILLNEVNETLDSVMKETESVYHYSVTDENGEHYHTTDRKGHIIGILEWALDQIVGNIDIEQTI' A
#
# COMPACT_ATOMS: atom_id res chain seq x y z
N MET A 1 -12.87 -1.13 -18.62
CA MET A 1 -13.12 -2.20 -17.65
C MET A 1 -11.87 -3.06 -17.68
N LEU A 2 -11.14 -3.17 -16.57
CA LEU A 2 -10.00 -4.08 -16.52
C LEU A 2 -10.51 -5.50 -16.77
N GLU A 3 -9.81 -6.26 -17.59
CA GLU A 3 -10.13 -7.67 -17.77
C GLU A 3 -9.85 -8.40 -16.45
N PHE A 4 -10.81 -9.23 -16.02
CA PHE A 4 -10.61 -10.13 -14.89
C PHE A 4 -9.39 -11.03 -15.20
N ASP A 5 -8.55 -11.26 -14.18
CA ASP A 5 -7.28 -12.03 -14.26
C ASP A 5 -6.09 -11.34 -14.93
N THR A 6 -6.16 -10.04 -15.20
CA THR A 6 -4.96 -9.24 -15.52
C THR A 6 -4.11 -8.99 -14.27
N ASN A 7 -2.79 -8.84 -14.43
CA ASN A 7 -1.88 -8.55 -13.31
C ASN A 7 -2.29 -7.24 -12.60
N GLU A 8 -2.75 -6.27 -13.37
CA GLU A 8 -3.27 -4.99 -12.90
C GLU A 8 -4.53 -5.15 -12.05
N PHE A 9 -5.45 -6.04 -12.46
CA PHE A 9 -6.65 -6.34 -11.68
C PHE A 9 -6.30 -7.01 -10.35
N ILE A 10 -5.39 -8.00 -10.37
CA ILE A 10 -4.94 -8.71 -9.16
C ILE A 10 -4.30 -7.72 -8.18
N LEU A 11 -3.38 -6.87 -8.66
CA LEU A 11 -2.71 -5.87 -7.84
C LEU A 11 -3.69 -4.86 -7.23
N LEU A 12 -4.64 -4.36 -8.02
CA LEU A 12 -5.66 -3.44 -7.50
C LEU A 12 -6.58 -4.11 -6.49
N ASN A 13 -6.89 -5.39 -6.67
CA ASN A 13 -7.66 -6.15 -5.69
C ASN A 13 -6.90 -6.32 -4.37
N GLU A 14 -5.60 -6.66 -4.42
CA GLU A 14 -4.75 -6.76 -3.22
C GLU A 14 -4.65 -5.42 -2.47
N VAL A 15 -4.46 -4.31 -3.19
CA VAL A 15 -4.46 -2.96 -2.61
C VAL A 15 -5.80 -2.68 -1.93
N ASN A 16 -6.92 -3.00 -2.58
CA ASN A 16 -8.25 -2.74 -2.06
C ASN A 16 -8.57 -3.57 -0.80
N GLU A 17 -8.21 -4.86 -0.81
CA GLU A 17 -8.37 -5.75 0.37
C GLU A 17 -7.52 -5.27 1.55
N THR A 18 -6.30 -4.82 1.29
CA THR A 18 -5.40 -4.27 2.32
C THR A 18 -5.97 -2.99 2.93
N LEU A 19 -6.46 -2.06 2.10
CA LEU A 19 -7.08 -0.82 2.58
C LEU A 19 -8.36 -1.10 3.40
N ASP A 20 -9.20 -2.04 2.98
CA ASP A 20 -10.40 -2.43 3.73
C ASP A 20 -10.05 -3.05 5.09
N SER A 21 -9.00 -3.88 5.16
CA SER A 21 -8.48 -4.42 6.42
C SER A 21 -8.00 -3.31 7.35
N VAL A 22 -7.12 -2.43 6.88
CA VAL A 22 -6.53 -1.33 7.66
C VAL A 22 -7.60 -0.38 8.20
N MET A 23 -8.66 -0.12 7.43
CA MET A 23 -9.77 0.72 7.88
C MET A 23 -10.56 0.10 9.05
N LYS A 24 -10.56 -1.23 9.18
CA LYS A 24 -11.24 -1.97 10.26
C LYS A 24 -10.36 -2.16 11.50
N GLU A 25 -9.05 -1.96 11.39
CA GLU A 25 -8.16 -2.02 12.54
C GLU A 25 -8.49 -0.95 13.56
N THR A 26 -8.26 -1.25 14.84
CA THR A 26 -8.58 -0.36 15.98
C THR A 26 -7.39 -0.14 16.91
N GLU A 27 -6.20 -0.59 16.51
CA GLU A 27 -4.98 -0.39 17.29
C GLU A 27 -4.63 1.10 17.37
N SER A 28 -3.89 1.46 18.43
CA SER A 28 -3.47 2.84 18.68
C SER A 28 -1.99 3.07 18.40
N VAL A 29 -1.19 2.00 18.36
CA VAL A 29 0.25 2.00 18.13
C VAL A 29 0.57 0.91 17.13
N TYR A 30 1.24 1.28 16.05
CA TYR A 30 1.57 0.39 14.93
C TYR A 30 3.08 0.30 14.78
N HIS A 31 3.55 -0.87 14.33
CA HIS A 31 4.96 -1.16 14.15
C HIS A 31 5.19 -1.66 12.73
N TYR A 32 6.22 -1.15 12.07
CA TYR A 32 6.64 -1.63 10.76
C TYR A 32 8.16 -1.58 10.65
N SER A 33 8.73 -2.35 9.73
CA SER A 33 10.15 -2.25 9.39
C SER A 33 10.33 -1.92 7.92
N VAL A 34 11.32 -1.08 7.63
CA VAL A 34 11.72 -0.69 6.29
C VAL A 34 13.12 -1.21 6.07
N THR A 35 13.34 -1.96 4.98
CA THR A 35 14.69 -2.41 4.59
C THR A 35 15.20 -1.54 3.45
N ASP A 36 16.32 -0.87 3.67
CA ASP A 36 17.03 -0.07 2.66
C ASP A 36 18.49 -0.52 2.49
N GLU A 37 19.28 0.23 1.73
CA GLU A 37 20.71 -0.05 1.49
C GLU A 37 21.57 -0.03 2.78
N ASN A 38 21.07 0.56 3.86
CA ASN A 38 21.71 0.65 5.17
C ASN A 38 21.21 -0.42 6.16
N GLY A 39 20.27 -1.28 5.76
CA GLY A 39 19.75 -2.38 6.56
C GLY A 39 18.26 -2.24 6.90
N GLU A 40 17.81 -3.01 7.89
CA GLU A 40 16.43 -2.98 8.38
C GLU A 40 16.27 -1.95 9.50
N HIS A 41 15.28 -1.07 9.35
CA HIS A 41 14.95 -0.01 10.30
C HIS A 41 13.54 -0.23 10.84
N TYR A 42 13.41 -0.29 12.17
CA TYR A 42 12.12 -0.43 12.84
C TYR A 42 11.51 0.93 13.14
N HIS A 43 10.21 1.07 12.88
CA HIS A 43 9.45 2.27 13.10
C HIS A 43 8.20 1.99 13.93
N THR A 44 7.84 2.95 14.76
CA THR A 44 6.59 2.96 15.53
C THR A 44 5.81 4.21 15.16
N THR A 45 4.50 4.08 14.95
CA THR A 45 3.64 5.20 14.58
C THR A 45 2.27 5.13 15.25
N ASP A 46 1.57 6.26 15.29
CA ASP A 46 0.15 6.32 15.61
C ASP A 46 -0.72 5.91 14.41
N ARG A 47 -2.05 5.81 14.61
CA ARG A 47 -3.02 5.47 13.56
C ARG A 47 -2.91 6.36 12.33
N LYS A 48 -2.66 7.65 12.50
CA LYS A 48 -2.59 8.59 11.38
C LYS A 48 -1.37 8.26 10.51
N GLY A 49 -0.20 8.08 11.12
CA GLY A 49 1.00 7.73 10.38
C GLY A 49 0.93 6.32 9.79
N HIS A 50 0.23 5.38 10.44
CA HIS A 50 -0.02 4.05 9.86
C HIS A 50 -0.85 4.14 8.56
N ILE A 51 -1.97 4.88 8.59
CA ILE A 51 -2.81 5.09 7.41
C ILE A 51 -2.02 5.78 6.29
N ILE A 52 -1.20 6.78 6.61
CA ILE A 52 -0.34 7.45 5.62
C ILE A 52 0.62 6.45 4.98
N GLY A 53 1.33 5.64 5.77
CA GLY A 53 2.28 4.65 5.24
C GLY A 53 1.62 3.61 4.33
N ILE A 54 0.40 3.16 4.66
CA ILE A 54 -0.35 2.23 3.79
C ILE A 54 -0.75 2.90 2.47
N LEU A 55 -1.13 4.19 2.49
CA LEU A 55 -1.46 4.94 1.26
C LEU A 55 -0.23 5.15 0.38
N GLU A 56 0.94 5.42 0.98
CA GLU A 56 2.22 5.53 0.26
C GLU A 56 2.59 4.19 -0.38
N TRP A 57 2.51 3.08 0.37
CA TRP A 57 2.71 1.74 -0.16
C TRP A 57 1.77 1.42 -1.32
N ALA A 58 0.48 1.73 -1.19
CA ALA A 58 -0.51 1.47 -2.24
C ALA A 58 -0.19 2.26 -3.52
N LEU A 59 0.23 3.52 -3.38
CA LEU A 59 0.65 4.35 -4.51
C LEU A 59 1.88 3.75 -5.21
N ASP A 60 2.88 3.31 -4.45
CA ASP A 60 4.09 2.68 -4.99
C ASP A 60 3.78 1.37 -5.72
N GLN A 61 2.86 0.54 -5.20
CA GLN A 61 2.40 -0.66 -5.90
C GLN A 61 1.75 -0.31 -7.24
N ILE A 62 0.88 0.70 -7.27
CA ILE A 62 0.17 1.07 -8.50
C ILE A 62 1.12 1.69 -9.52
N VAL A 63 1.91 2.70 -9.15
CA VAL A 63 2.83 3.39 -10.08
C VAL A 63 3.98 2.49 -10.54
N GLY A 64 4.44 1.59 -9.67
CA GLY A 64 5.54 0.67 -9.99
C GLY A 64 5.15 -0.48 -10.91
N ASN A 65 3.85 -0.82 -11.00
CA ASN A 65 3.40 -2.05 -11.67
C ASN A 65 2.26 -1.86 -12.67
N ILE A 66 1.63 -0.69 -12.74
CA ILE A 66 0.56 -0.39 -13.69
C ILE A 66 1.00 0.80 -14.55
N ASP A 67 1.08 0.57 -15.87
CA ASP A 67 1.28 1.65 -16.83
C ASP A 67 0.02 2.52 -16.89
N ILE A 68 0.05 3.65 -16.19
CA ILE A 68 -1.03 4.63 -16.22
C ILE A 68 -0.84 5.48 -17.49
N GLU A 69 -1.63 5.22 -18.52
CA GLU A 69 -1.68 6.12 -19.69
C GLU A 69 -2.06 7.53 -19.22
N GLN A 70 -1.13 8.48 -19.31
CA GLN A 70 -1.43 9.88 -19.07
C GLN A 70 -2.35 10.38 -20.19
N THR A 71 -3.61 10.62 -19.86
CA THR A 71 -4.51 11.34 -20.78
C THR A 71 -4.11 12.82 -20.74
N ILE A 72 -3.45 13.29 -21.80
CA ILE A 72 -3.10 14.70 -22.04
C ILE A 72 -4.30 15.43 -22.64
#